data_AF-A0A7N4NKM3-F1
#
_entry.id   AF-A0A7N4NKM3-F1
#
_cell.length_a   1.000
_cell.length_b   1.000
_cell.length_c   1.000
_cell.angle_alpha   90.00
_cell.angle_beta   90.00
_cell.angle_gamma   90.00
#
_symmetry.space_group_name_H-M   'P 1'
#
loop_
_entity.id
_entity.type
_entity.pdbx_description
1 polymer ?
#
loop_
_entity_poly.entity_id
_entity_poly.type
_entity_poly.pdbx_seq_one_letter_code
_entity_poly.pdbx_strand_id
1 'polypeptide(L)'
;MMGTMGKMAALAAEPGEDAFRKLFRFYRQSRPGTADLGAVIDFTQASPARGTCPKVLSSPLSVSSVSEQDACRAGLQPVSKWKAYGLEGYPGFIFIPNPFLPGYQRHWVKQCLKLYSRKPNVCNLDKHMVAEEIPDLWGQSQELLRHIQLITTRLSLQTWLTSQNKWLPHVDFRTSKLRLESSITTD
;
A
#
# COMPACT_ATOMS: atom_id res chain seq x y z
N MET A 1 -7.75 47.00 29.83
CA MET A 1 -6.79 45.89 29.54
C MET A 1 -7.64 44.70 29.12
N MET A 2 -7.45 43.97 28.03
CA MET A 2 -6.39 43.88 27.02
C MET A 2 -7.06 43.19 25.82
N GLY A 3 -6.95 43.76 24.62
CA GLY A 3 -7.57 43.22 23.41
C GLY A 3 -6.81 41.99 22.90
N THR A 4 -7.55 40.95 22.54
CA THR A 4 -7.06 39.73 21.88
C THR A 4 -6.72 40.04 20.42
N MET A 5 -5.47 40.42 20.17
CA MET A 5 -4.95 40.56 18.81
C MET A 5 -4.64 39.17 18.25
N GLY A 6 -5.46 38.71 17.31
CA GLY A 6 -5.23 37.47 16.58
C GLY A 6 -3.89 37.52 15.85
N LYS A 7 -3.02 36.55 16.13
CA LYS A 7 -1.81 36.28 15.34
C LYS A 7 -2.23 35.64 14.02
N MET A 8 -2.55 36.45 13.02
CA MET A 8 -2.45 36.07 11.63
C MET A 8 -0.96 35.99 11.29
N ALA A 9 -0.37 34.81 11.44
CA ALA A 9 0.93 34.53 10.86
C ALA A 9 0.74 34.41 9.35
N ALA A 10 0.85 35.54 8.65
CA ALA A 10 1.13 35.53 7.23
C ALA A 10 2.42 34.72 7.03
N LEU A 11 2.29 33.52 6.45
CA LEU A 11 3.41 32.71 6.02
C LEU A 11 4.18 33.52 4.97
N ALA A 12 5.26 34.16 5.41
CA ALA A 12 6.25 34.76 4.53
C ALA A 12 6.69 33.67 3.54
N ALA A 13 6.45 33.90 2.26
CA ALA A 13 6.92 33.01 1.22
C ALA A 13 8.44 33.09 1.17
N GLU A 14 9.11 31.96 1.45
CA GLU A 14 10.55 31.84 1.23
C GLU A 14 10.87 32.23 -0.23
N PRO A 15 11.93 33.03 -0.49
CA PRO A 15 12.28 33.47 -1.83
C PRO A 15 12.53 32.26 -2.75
N GLY A 16 11.72 32.11 -3.81
CA GLY A 16 11.88 31.05 -4.82
C GLY A 16 10.95 29.84 -4.68
N GLU A 17 9.95 29.90 -3.80
CA GLU A 17 8.96 28.83 -3.66
C GLU A 17 7.65 29.12 -4.41
N ASP A 18 7.48 28.49 -5.59
CA ASP A 18 6.25 28.54 -6.37
C ASP A 18 5.10 27.71 -5.75
N ALA A 19 3.87 27.97 -6.19
CA ALA A 19 2.66 27.32 -5.66
C ALA A 19 2.70 25.78 -5.78
N PHE A 20 3.27 25.25 -6.87
CA PHE A 20 3.37 23.80 -7.07
C PHE A 20 4.32 23.18 -6.05
N ARG A 21 5.50 23.79 -5.81
CA ARG A 21 6.46 23.30 -4.81
C ARG A 21 5.90 23.31 -3.39
N LYS A 22 5.10 24.33 -3.03
CA LYS A 22 4.38 24.38 -1.74
C LYS A 22 3.44 23.19 -1.58
N LEU A 23 2.55 22.99 -2.55
CA LEU A 23 1.57 21.90 -2.52
C LEU A 23 2.25 20.53 -2.55
N PHE A 24 3.28 20.36 -3.39
CA PHE A 24 4.06 19.12 -3.43
C PHE A 24 4.70 18.79 -2.08
N ARG A 25 5.35 19.78 -1.43
CA ARG A 25 5.96 19.59 -0.11
C ARG A 25 4.92 19.25 0.95
N PHE A 26 3.78 19.95 0.94
CA PHE A 26 2.65 19.67 1.81
C PHE A 26 2.24 18.20 1.69
N TYR A 27 1.84 17.73 0.50
CA TYR A 27 1.38 16.35 0.33
C TYR A 27 2.46 15.29 0.54
N ARG A 28 3.73 15.59 0.25
CA ARG A 28 4.85 14.68 0.53
C ARG A 28 5.09 14.49 2.03
N GLN A 29 4.85 15.52 2.84
CA GLN A 29 5.03 15.49 4.30
C GLN A 29 3.76 15.03 5.05
N SER A 30 2.61 15.09 4.39
CA SER A 30 1.32 14.63 4.91
C SER A 30 1.39 13.17 5.38
N ARG A 31 1.00 12.92 6.65
CA ARG A 31 0.76 11.56 7.14
C ARG A 31 -0.72 11.23 7.05
N PRO A 32 -1.09 10.01 6.60
CA PRO A 32 -2.48 9.57 6.60
C PRO A 32 -3.13 9.78 7.97
N GLY A 33 -4.28 10.46 8.02
CA GLY A 33 -5.03 10.74 9.25
C GLY A 33 -4.65 12.02 10.00
N THR A 34 -3.62 12.75 9.58
CA THR A 34 -3.20 14.01 10.26
C THR A 34 -3.22 15.24 9.35
N ALA A 35 -3.03 15.05 8.05
CA ALA A 35 -3.08 16.11 7.07
C ALA A 35 -4.46 16.18 6.41
N ASP A 36 -4.91 17.39 6.11
CA ASP A 36 -6.13 17.60 5.35
C ASP A 36 -5.93 17.14 3.89
N LEU A 37 -6.64 16.08 3.53
CA LEU A 37 -6.69 15.54 2.16
C LEU A 37 -8.00 15.91 1.46
N GLY A 38 -8.83 16.79 2.03
CA GLY A 38 -10.14 17.17 1.48
C GLY A 38 -10.05 17.86 0.11
N ALA A 39 -8.91 18.45 -0.23
CA ALA A 39 -8.66 19.03 -1.55
C ALA A 39 -8.20 18.00 -2.61
N VAL A 40 -7.87 16.76 -2.22
CA VAL A 40 -7.49 15.70 -3.15
C VAL A 40 -8.76 15.14 -3.81
N ILE A 41 -8.80 15.20 -5.14
CA ILE A 41 -9.95 14.70 -5.91
C ILE A 41 -9.98 13.17 -5.87
N ASP A 42 -11.07 12.60 -5.35
CA ASP A 42 -11.37 11.18 -5.44
C ASP A 42 -12.36 10.89 -6.59
N PHE A 43 -11.83 10.42 -7.71
CA PHE A 43 -12.63 10.06 -8.89
C PHE A 43 -13.50 8.80 -8.71
N THR A 44 -13.29 8.01 -7.65
CA THR A 44 -14.13 6.84 -7.34
C THR A 44 -15.45 7.26 -6.70
N GLN A 45 -15.43 8.37 -5.96
CA GLN A 45 -16.58 8.97 -5.28
C GLN A 45 -17.15 10.17 -6.04
N ALA A 46 -16.65 10.46 -7.24
CA ALA A 46 -17.03 11.63 -8.03
C ALA A 46 -18.52 11.63 -8.40
N SER A 47 -19.33 12.17 -7.50
CA SER A 47 -20.45 13.04 -7.87
C SER A 47 -19.87 14.40 -8.26
N PRO A 48 -20.54 15.21 -9.09
CA PRO A 48 -20.13 16.59 -9.35
C PRO A 48 -20.21 17.38 -8.03
N ALA A 49 -19.13 17.38 -7.25
CA ALA A 49 -19.07 18.02 -5.96
C ALA A 49 -19.24 19.54 -6.15
N ARG A 50 -20.27 20.11 -5.51
CA ARG A 50 -20.42 21.56 -5.41
C ARG A 50 -19.24 22.08 -4.58
N GLY A 51 -18.29 22.75 -5.23
CA GLY A 51 -17.24 23.52 -4.56
C GLY A 51 -15.80 23.02 -4.72
N THR A 52 -15.55 21.89 -5.39
CA THR A 52 -14.17 21.49 -5.73
C THR A 52 -13.75 22.13 -7.05
N CYS A 53 -12.67 22.91 -7.01
CA CYS A 53 -11.98 23.42 -8.20
C CYS A 53 -10.66 22.65 -8.35
N PRO A 54 -10.32 22.12 -9.53
CA PRO A 54 -11.11 22.13 -10.77
C PRO A 54 -12.33 21.19 -10.73
N LYS A 55 -13.39 21.57 -11.47
CA LYS A 55 -14.62 20.80 -11.57
C LYS A 55 -14.39 19.50 -12.35
N VAL A 56 -14.86 18.39 -11.80
CA VAL A 56 -14.82 17.07 -12.46
C VAL A 56 -15.92 16.98 -13.50
N LEU A 57 -15.55 16.63 -14.73
CA LEU A 57 -16.46 16.51 -15.88
C LEU A 57 -16.50 15.04 -16.35
N SER A 58 -17.64 14.58 -16.85
CA SER A 58 -17.70 13.28 -17.53
C SER A 58 -16.98 13.36 -18.88
N SER A 59 -16.14 12.38 -19.19
CA SER A 59 -15.43 12.26 -20.47
C SER A 59 -16.03 11.08 -21.26
N PRO A 60 -16.63 11.30 -22.43
CA PRO A 60 -17.20 10.22 -23.22
C PRO A 60 -16.10 9.28 -23.75
N LEU A 61 -16.38 7.98 -23.74
CA LEU A 61 -15.52 6.94 -24.31
C LEU A 61 -16.18 6.33 -25.55
N SER A 62 -15.37 5.90 -26.52
CA SER A 62 -15.86 5.19 -27.70
C SER A 62 -16.07 3.71 -27.39
N VAL A 63 -17.28 3.35 -26.94
CA VAL A 63 -17.64 2.00 -26.48
C VAL A 63 -17.43 0.92 -27.56
N SER A 64 -17.67 1.25 -28.82
CA SER A 64 -17.54 0.31 -29.94
C SER A 64 -16.10 0.12 -30.46
N SER A 65 -15.14 0.92 -29.98
CA SER A 65 -13.75 0.83 -30.46
C SER A 65 -12.98 -0.39 -29.96
N VAL A 66 -13.49 -1.05 -28.90
CA VAL A 66 -12.85 -2.22 -28.31
C VAL A 66 -13.92 -3.28 -28.10
N SER A 67 -13.69 -4.48 -28.63
CA SER A 67 -14.60 -5.61 -28.43
C SER A 67 -14.59 -6.05 -26.95
N GLU A 68 -15.71 -6.58 -26.45
CA GLU A 68 -15.76 -7.11 -25.09
C GLU A 68 -14.75 -8.26 -24.90
N GLN A 69 -14.51 -9.04 -25.96
CA GLN A 69 -13.54 -10.12 -25.95
C GLN A 69 -12.11 -9.60 -25.75
N ASP A 70 -11.71 -8.54 -26.46
CA ASP A 70 -10.37 -7.97 -26.30
C ASP A 70 -10.18 -7.29 -24.95
N ALA A 71 -11.22 -6.59 -24.46
CA ALA A 71 -11.20 -6.05 -23.10
C ALA A 71 -11.00 -7.18 -22.06
N CYS A 72 -11.75 -8.28 -22.19
CA CYS A 72 -11.64 -9.43 -21.30
C CYS A 72 -10.25 -10.10 -21.37
N ARG A 73 -9.68 -10.25 -22.57
CA ARG A 73 -8.33 -10.78 -22.78
C ARG A 73 -7.25 -9.95 -22.08
N ALA A 74 -7.45 -8.63 -21.99
CA ALA A 74 -6.58 -7.72 -21.24
C ALA A 74 -6.89 -7.67 -19.73
N GLY A 75 -7.90 -8.41 -19.26
CA GLY A 75 -8.33 -8.39 -17.86
C GLY A 75 -9.13 -7.15 -17.47
N LEU A 76 -9.83 -6.54 -18.42
CA LEU A 76 -10.60 -5.32 -18.25
C LEU A 76 -12.11 -5.61 -18.33
N GLN A 77 -12.91 -4.78 -17.66
CA GLN A 77 -14.36 -4.76 -17.86
C GLN A 77 -14.70 -4.28 -19.28
N PRO A 78 -15.88 -4.60 -19.84
CA PRO A 78 -16.37 -3.97 -21.06
C PRO A 78 -16.35 -2.44 -20.97
N VAL A 79 -15.95 -1.75 -22.05
CA VAL A 79 -15.84 -0.27 -22.08
C VAL A 79 -17.17 0.41 -21.72
N SER A 80 -18.30 -0.23 -22.02
CA SER A 80 -19.65 0.23 -21.64
C SER A 80 -19.86 0.38 -20.13
N LYS A 81 -19.04 -0.27 -19.30
CA LYS A 81 -19.09 -0.19 -17.83
C LYS A 81 -18.12 0.84 -17.26
N TRP A 82 -17.23 1.39 -18.08
CA TRP A 82 -16.20 2.30 -17.60
C TRP A 82 -16.81 3.67 -17.32
N LYS A 83 -16.28 4.32 -16.28
CA LYS A 83 -16.46 5.76 -16.06
C LYS A 83 -15.17 6.44 -16.47
N ALA A 84 -15.26 7.55 -17.16
CA ALA A 84 -14.11 8.38 -17.48
C ALA A 84 -14.42 9.83 -17.16
N TYR A 85 -13.41 10.53 -16.66
CA TYR A 85 -13.55 11.89 -16.17
C TYR A 85 -12.45 12.79 -16.72
N GLY A 86 -12.79 14.04 -17.00
CA GLY A 86 -11.85 15.12 -17.25
C GLY A 86 -11.90 16.16 -16.12
N LEU A 87 -11.05 17.17 -16.23
CA LEU A 87 -11.03 18.33 -15.32
C LEU A 87 -11.23 19.61 -16.13
N GLU A 88 -12.12 20.48 -15.66
CA GLU A 88 -12.29 21.81 -16.22
C GLU A 88 -10.98 22.61 -16.16
N GLY A 89 -10.58 23.20 -17.30
CA GLY A 89 -9.29 23.87 -17.44
C GLY A 89 -8.11 22.96 -17.84
N TYR A 90 -8.33 21.64 -17.96
CA TYR A 90 -7.29 20.67 -18.33
C TYR A 90 -7.72 19.81 -19.53
N PRO A 91 -7.80 20.40 -20.74
CA PRO A 91 -8.20 19.66 -21.94
C PRO A 91 -7.20 18.54 -22.26
N GLY A 92 -7.70 17.38 -22.65
CA GLY A 92 -6.89 16.19 -22.95
C GLY A 92 -6.54 15.33 -21.72
N PHE A 93 -6.81 15.79 -20.49
CA PHE A 93 -6.71 14.96 -19.30
C PHE A 93 -7.90 14.01 -19.19
N ILE A 94 -7.62 12.71 -19.07
CA ILE A 94 -8.64 11.67 -18.86
C ILE A 94 -8.21 10.80 -17.68
N PHE A 95 -9.10 10.68 -16.71
CA PHE A 95 -8.96 9.75 -15.59
C PHE A 95 -10.01 8.65 -15.69
N ILE A 96 -9.57 7.39 -15.63
CA ILE A 96 -10.43 6.21 -15.65
C ILE A 96 -10.25 5.49 -14.32
N PRO A 97 -11.24 5.51 -13.40
CA PRO A 97 -11.18 4.70 -12.19
C PRO A 97 -11.09 3.22 -12.56
N ASN A 98 -10.48 2.43 -11.67
CA ASN A 98 -10.15 1.02 -11.85
C ASN A 98 -11.07 0.26 -12.84
N PRO A 99 -10.65 0.09 -14.11
CA PRO A 99 -11.43 -0.61 -15.12
C PRO A 99 -11.17 -2.12 -15.16
N PHE A 100 -10.32 -2.63 -14.26
CA PHE A 100 -9.91 -4.03 -14.26
C PHE A 100 -11.01 -4.95 -13.75
N LEU A 101 -11.05 -6.16 -14.30
CA LEU A 101 -11.79 -7.26 -13.70
C LEU A 101 -11.21 -7.58 -12.31
N PRO A 102 -12.04 -8.01 -11.34
CA PRO A 102 -11.58 -8.39 -10.02
C PRO A 102 -10.42 -9.40 -10.08
N GLY A 103 -9.33 -9.10 -9.37
CA GLY A 103 -8.13 -9.95 -9.32
C GLY A 103 -7.14 -9.77 -10.46
N TYR A 104 -7.51 -9.17 -11.60
CA TYR A 104 -6.63 -9.07 -12.77
C TYR A 104 -5.50 -8.04 -12.60
N GLN A 105 -5.62 -7.06 -11.69
CA GLN A 105 -4.49 -6.21 -11.32
C GLN A 105 -3.28 -7.02 -10.83
N ARG A 106 -3.51 -8.17 -10.16
CA ARG A 106 -2.43 -9.05 -9.68
C ARG A 106 -1.60 -9.62 -10.82
N HIS A 107 -2.22 -9.87 -11.98
CA HIS A 107 -1.50 -10.29 -13.18
C HIS A 107 -0.50 -9.21 -13.59
N TRP A 108 -0.96 -7.97 -13.78
CA TRP A 108 -0.12 -6.85 -14.21
C TRP A 108 0.96 -6.49 -13.18
N VAL A 109 0.62 -6.49 -11.89
CA VAL A 109 1.61 -6.34 -10.81
C VAL A 109 2.69 -7.41 -10.88
N LYS A 110 2.32 -8.68 -11.09
CA LYS A 110 3.28 -9.78 -11.25
C LYS A 110 4.15 -9.57 -12.49
N GLN A 111 3.60 -9.12 -13.62
CA GLN A 111 4.40 -8.82 -14.80
C GLN A 111 5.44 -7.72 -14.52
N CYS A 112 5.04 -6.62 -13.89
CA CYS A 112 5.94 -5.52 -13.54
C CYS A 112 7.09 -5.96 -12.64
N LEU A 113 6.80 -6.76 -11.61
CA LEU A 113 7.79 -7.17 -10.61
C LEU A 113 8.67 -8.33 -11.08
N LYS A 114 8.10 -9.30 -11.80
CA LYS A 114 8.79 -10.54 -12.17
C LYS A 114 9.35 -10.52 -13.59
N LEU A 115 8.57 -10.08 -14.57
CA LEU A 115 8.90 -10.27 -15.99
C LEU A 115 9.54 -9.03 -16.59
N TYR A 116 8.95 -7.85 -16.39
CA TYR A 116 9.42 -6.62 -17.02
C TYR A 116 10.73 -6.10 -16.43
N SER A 117 11.08 -6.53 -15.22
CA SER A 117 12.39 -6.29 -14.60
C SER A 117 13.52 -7.14 -15.18
N ARG A 118 13.22 -8.16 -15.98
CA ARG A 118 14.22 -9.07 -16.57
C ARG A 118 14.75 -8.54 -17.89
N LYS A 119 15.96 -8.98 -18.25
CA LYS A 119 16.53 -8.79 -19.59
C LYS A 119 15.60 -9.39 -20.65
N PRO A 120 15.45 -8.72 -21.81
CA PRO A 120 16.28 -7.64 -22.33
C PRO A 120 15.90 -6.22 -21.86
N ASN A 121 14.89 -6.06 -21.00
CA ASN A 121 14.49 -4.73 -20.53
C ASN A 121 15.60 -4.10 -19.69
N VAL A 122 15.71 -2.77 -19.80
CA VAL A 122 16.68 -1.97 -19.05
C VAL A 122 16.05 -1.49 -17.76
N CYS A 123 16.76 -1.62 -16.64
CA CYS A 123 16.34 -1.12 -15.34
C CYS A 123 17.48 -0.39 -14.62
N ASN A 124 17.19 0.29 -13.53
CA ASN A 124 18.17 1.07 -12.77
C ASN A 124 19.28 0.21 -12.14
N LEU A 125 19.05 -1.11 -11.94
CA LEU A 125 20.06 -2.02 -11.40
C LEU A 125 21.19 -2.30 -12.40
N ASP A 126 20.91 -2.18 -13.70
CA ASP A 126 21.88 -2.42 -14.78
C ASP A 126 23.09 -1.48 -14.72
N LYS A 127 22.93 -0.33 -14.07
CA LYS A 127 24.00 0.64 -13.89
C LYS A 127 25.03 0.19 -12.85
N HIS A 128 24.64 -0.68 -11.92
CA HIS A 128 25.41 -1.03 -10.73
C HIS A 128 25.71 -2.52 -10.62
N MET A 129 25.07 -3.36 -11.44
CA MET A 129 25.23 -4.81 -11.45
C MET A 129 25.63 -5.26 -12.85
N VAL A 130 26.66 -6.11 -12.94
CA VAL A 130 27.05 -6.73 -14.22
C VAL A 130 25.97 -7.75 -14.61
N ALA A 131 25.75 -8.00 -15.90
CA ALA A 131 24.65 -8.87 -16.35
C ALA A 131 24.73 -10.31 -15.82
N GLU A 132 25.93 -10.85 -15.59
CA GLU A 132 26.11 -12.14 -14.92
C GLU A 132 25.76 -12.10 -13.41
N GLU A 133 25.69 -10.91 -12.82
CA GLU A 133 25.38 -10.62 -11.42
C GLU A 133 23.98 -10.06 -11.19
N ILE A 134 23.08 -10.09 -12.18
CA ILE A 134 21.65 -9.83 -11.97
C ILE A 134 20.97 -11.18 -11.71
N PRO A 135 21.01 -11.69 -10.47
CA PRO A 135 20.39 -12.95 -10.11
C PRO A 135 18.88 -12.90 -10.37
N ASP A 136 18.22 -14.06 -10.31
CA ASP A 136 16.75 -14.13 -10.31
C ASP A 136 16.18 -13.36 -9.12
N LEU A 137 15.96 -12.05 -9.29
CA LEU A 137 15.47 -11.12 -8.28
C LEU A 137 14.15 -11.64 -7.68
N TRP A 138 13.33 -12.25 -8.52
CA TRP A 138 12.09 -12.86 -8.10
C TRP A 138 12.34 -14.05 -7.16
N GLY A 139 13.18 -15.02 -7.54
CA GLY A 139 13.53 -16.16 -6.71
C GLY A 139 14.17 -15.76 -5.38
N GLN A 140 15.09 -14.79 -5.40
CA GLN A 140 15.69 -14.25 -4.17
C GLN A 140 14.65 -13.61 -3.25
N SER A 141 13.73 -12.82 -3.81
CA SER A 141 12.64 -12.22 -3.03
C SER A 141 11.73 -13.29 -2.41
N GLN A 142 11.44 -14.37 -3.13
CA GLN A 142 10.64 -15.48 -2.60
C GLN A 142 11.33 -16.16 -1.43
N GLU A 143 12.65 -16.37 -1.53
CA GLU A 143 13.42 -17.00 -0.46
C GLU A 143 13.50 -16.12 0.80
N LEU A 144 13.76 -14.82 0.61
CA LEU A 144 13.74 -13.86 1.71
C LEU A 144 12.38 -13.84 2.41
N LEU A 145 11.28 -13.84 1.66
CA LEU A 145 9.93 -13.86 2.24
C LEU A 145 9.65 -15.14 3.02
N ARG A 146 10.09 -16.31 2.55
CA ARG A 146 9.99 -17.57 3.32
C ARG A 146 10.74 -17.46 4.63
N HIS A 147 11.95 -16.92 4.60
CA HIS A 147 12.77 -16.75 5.80
C HIS A 147 12.11 -15.79 6.82
N ILE A 148 11.59 -14.64 6.35
CA ILE A 148 10.86 -13.69 7.20
C ILE A 148 9.63 -14.36 7.82
N GLN A 149 8.86 -15.12 7.03
CA GLN A 149 7.66 -15.81 7.51
C GLN A 149 8.00 -16.82 8.62
N LEU A 150 9.06 -17.61 8.45
CA LEU A 150 9.53 -18.54 9.49
C LEU A 150 9.93 -17.81 10.78
N ILE A 151 10.63 -16.68 10.66
CA ILE A 151 10.99 -15.85 11.83
C ILE A 151 9.75 -15.30 12.51
N THR A 152 8.81 -14.72 11.77
CA THR A 152 7.58 -14.15 12.34
C THR A 152 6.75 -15.23 13.04
N THR A 153 6.61 -16.42 12.45
CA THR A 153 5.91 -17.55 13.07
C THR A 153 6.64 -18.04 14.33
N ARG A 154 7.98 -18.11 14.32
CA ARG A 154 8.74 -18.48 15.51
C ARG A 154 8.55 -17.47 16.65
N LEU A 155 8.61 -16.17 16.35
CA LEU A 155 8.42 -15.10 17.33
C LEU A 155 6.98 -15.07 17.87
N SER A 156 5.98 -15.30 17.03
CA SER A 156 4.58 -15.39 17.47
C SER A 156 4.35 -16.61 18.37
N LEU A 157 4.93 -17.78 18.03
CA LEU A 157 4.88 -18.98 18.87
C LEU A 157 5.59 -18.76 20.21
N GLN A 158 6.76 -18.12 20.23
CA GLN A 158 7.46 -17.77 21.47
C GLN A 158 6.63 -16.80 22.33
N THR A 159 6.01 -15.80 21.72
CA THR A 159 5.14 -14.84 22.42
C THR A 159 3.90 -15.55 22.97
N TRP A 160 3.31 -16.47 22.23
CA TRP A 160 2.19 -17.29 22.69
C TRP A 160 2.60 -18.22 23.85
N LEU A 161 3.72 -18.93 23.74
CA LEU A 161 4.24 -19.81 24.81
C LEU A 161 4.56 -19.03 26.09
N THR A 162 5.22 -17.87 25.97
CA THR A 162 5.50 -17.00 27.13
C THR A 162 4.23 -16.39 27.73
N SER A 163 3.21 -16.11 26.91
CA SER A 163 1.90 -15.70 27.39
C SER A 163 1.20 -16.83 28.13
N GLN A 164 1.22 -18.07 27.64
CA GLN A 164 0.64 -19.24 28.32
C GLN A 164 1.38 -19.54 29.64
N ASN A 165 2.71 -19.45 29.66
CA ASN A 165 3.52 -19.66 30.87
C ASN A 165 3.30 -18.56 31.93
N LYS A 166 2.85 -17.35 31.56
CA LYS A 166 2.44 -16.32 32.53
C LYS A 166 1.12 -16.65 33.25
N TRP A 167 0.30 -17.54 32.70
CA TRP A 167 -1.00 -17.96 33.26
C TRP A 167 -0.96 -19.30 33.99
N LEU A 168 0.18 -20.01 33.97
CA LEU A 168 0.40 -21.18 34.82
C LEU A 168 1.10 -20.72 36.11
N PRO A 169 0.40 -20.56 37.25
CA PRO A 169 1.07 -20.32 38.52
C PRO A 169 1.97 -21.53 38.82
N HIS A 170 3.18 -21.23 39.28
CA HIS A 170 4.21 -22.16 39.78
C HIS A 170 3.64 -23.55 40.16
N VAL A 171 3.71 -24.51 39.24
CA VAL A 171 3.66 -25.92 39.62
C VAL A 171 5.07 -26.23 40.11
N ASP A 172 5.26 -26.17 41.42
CA ASP A 172 6.51 -26.56 42.06
C ASP A 172 6.70 -28.08 41.95
N PHE A 173 7.45 -28.50 40.93
CA PHE A 173 7.76 -29.92 40.68
C PHE A 173 8.62 -30.56 41.80
N ARG A 174 9.09 -29.81 42.82
CA ARG A 174 9.82 -30.39 43.96
C ARG A 174 8.94 -31.13 44.95
N THR A 175 7.64 -30.84 45.05
CA THR A 175 6.75 -31.52 46.01
C THR A 175 6.20 -32.86 45.50
N SER A 176 6.28 -33.15 44.21
CA SER A 176 5.82 -34.44 43.65
C SER A 176 6.83 -35.59 43.81
N LYS A 177 8.11 -35.29 44.06
CA LYS A 177 9.16 -36.31 44.25
C LYS A 177 9.19 -36.86 45.68
N LEU A 178 8.84 -36.05 46.68
CA LEU A 178 8.86 -36.45 48.09
C LEU A 178 7.63 -37.28 48.53
N ARG A 179 6.57 -37.36 47.72
CA ARG A 179 5.38 -38.17 48.02
C ARG A 179 5.45 -39.60 47.49
N LEU A 180 6.36 -39.91 46.55
CA LEU A 180 6.55 -41.28 46.05
C LEU A 180 7.57 -42.09 46.85
N GLU A 181 8.53 -41.46 47.52
CA GLU A 181 9.58 -42.17 48.28
C GLU A 181 9.14 -42.57 49.70
N SER A 182 8.06 -42.01 50.25
CA SER A 182 7.53 -42.39 51.58
C SER A 182 6.59 -43.60 51.56
N SER A 183 6.30 -44.18 50.40
CA SER A 183 5.42 -45.36 50.26
C SER A 183 6.18 -46.66 49.98
N ILE A 184 7.51 -46.65 50.02
CA ILE A 184 8.35 -47.83 49.70
C ILE A 184 9.04 -48.42 50.96
N THR A 185 8.89 -47.83 52.14
CA THR A 185 9.43 -48.38 53.40
C THR A 185 8.34 -48.60 54.44
N THR A 186 7.54 -49.64 54.24
CA THR A 186 6.89 -50.41 55.32
C THR A 186 6.54 -51.77 54.74
N ASP A 187 7.47 -52.71 54.93
CA ASP A 187 7.26 -54.15 55.14
C ASP A 187 8.45 -54.65 55.98
#